data_AF-A0A258SRU7-F1
#
_entry.id   AF-A0A258SRU7-F1
#
_cell.length_a   1.000
_cell.length_b   1.000
_cell.length_c   1.000
_cell.angle_alpha   90.00
_cell.angle_beta   90.00
_cell.angle_gamma   90.00
#
_symmetry.space_group_name_H-M   'P 1'
#
loop_
_entity.id
_entity.type
_entity.pdbx_description
1 polymer ?
#
loop_
_entity_poly.entity_id
_entity_poly.type
_entity_poly.pdbx_seq_one_letter_code
_entity_poly.pdbx_strand_id
1 'polypeptide(L)' 'LIDATQLISITANLGDAKSTITHPASTTHSRVTAEARAAAGITDGLVRIAVGLEHVEDLKADLALLAQ' A
#
# COMPACT_ATOMS: atom_id res chain seq x y z
N LEU A 1 -3.90 -7.42 -7.09
CA LEU A 1 -4.78 -6.49 -6.34
C LEU A 1 -4.30 -5.05 -6.54
N ILE A 2 -3.16 -4.68 -5.95
CA ILE A 2 -2.67 -3.29 -6.01
C ILE A 2 -2.29 -2.82 -7.42
N ASP A 3 -2.05 -3.73 -8.38
CA ASP A 3 -1.79 -3.39 -9.79
C ASP A 3 -2.98 -2.73 -10.51
N ALA A 4 -4.18 -2.76 -9.92
CA ALA A 4 -5.37 -2.12 -10.47
C ALA A 4 -5.42 -0.60 -10.23
N THR A 5 -4.60 -0.06 -9.32
CA THR A 5 -4.56 1.39 -9.06
C THR A 5 -4.02 2.15 -10.28
N GLN A 6 -4.64 3.26 -10.62
CA GLN A 6 -4.26 4.12 -11.74
C GLN A 6 -3.68 5.45 -11.27
N LEU A 7 -4.15 5.97 -10.12
CA LEU A 7 -3.67 7.21 -9.52
C LEU A 7 -2.59 6.96 -8.47
N ILE A 8 -2.87 6.08 -7.51
CA ILE A 8 -1.98 5.77 -6.39
C ILE A 8 -0.76 5.00 -6.92
N SER A 9 0.44 5.43 -6.55
CA SER A 9 1.67 4.81 -7.08
C SER A 9 2.12 3.59 -6.29
N ILE A 10 2.44 2.51 -6.99
CA ILE A 10 2.96 1.29 -6.39
C ILE A 10 4.45 1.50 -6.06
N THR A 11 4.73 1.86 -4.81
CA THR A 11 6.10 2.10 -4.33
C THR A 11 6.18 1.99 -2.82
N ALA A 12 7.38 1.71 -2.32
CA ALA A 12 7.68 1.64 -0.90
C ALA A 12 7.81 3.00 -0.21
N ASN A 13 7.84 4.12 -0.97
CA ASN A 13 7.97 5.48 -0.43
C ASN A 13 6.80 5.87 0.48
N LEU A 14 7.02 6.87 1.33
CA LEU A 14 6.06 7.38 2.33
C LEU A 14 6.30 8.89 2.54
N GLY A 15 5.23 9.65 2.76
CA GLY A 15 5.28 11.07 3.15
C GLY A 15 5.44 12.06 1.99
N ASP A 16 5.05 11.66 0.79
CA ASP A 16 5.07 12.51 -0.41
C ASP A 16 3.71 13.21 -0.60
N ALA A 17 3.67 14.25 -1.44
CA ALA A 17 2.43 14.85 -1.92
C ALA A 17 1.60 13.87 -2.77
N LYS A 18 2.25 12.86 -3.37
CA LYS A 18 1.59 11.77 -4.09
C LYS A 18 1.31 10.58 -3.17
N SER A 19 0.09 10.05 -3.24
CA SER A 19 -0.31 8.82 -2.55
C SER A 19 0.45 7.60 -3.07
N THR A 20 0.84 6.71 -2.16
CA THR A 20 1.55 5.46 -2.50
C THR A 20 0.89 4.24 -1.86
N ILE A 21 1.04 3.09 -2.51
CA ILE A 21 0.53 1.79 -2.05
C ILE A 21 1.62 0.73 -2.16
N THR A 22 1.71 -0.18 -1.18
CA THR A 22 2.67 -1.28 -1.21
C THR A 22 2.19 -2.50 -0.42
N HIS A 23 2.79 -3.66 -0.70
CA HIS A 23 2.62 -4.89 0.06
C HIS A 23 3.87 -5.13 0.94
N PRO A 24 3.84 -4.77 2.24
CA PRO A 24 5.04 -4.75 3.07
C PRO A 24 5.75 -6.10 3.17
N ALA A 25 5.03 -7.22 3.20
CA ALA A 25 5.61 -8.54 3.34
C ALA A 25 6.47 -8.97 2.12
N SER A 26 6.16 -8.49 0.90
CA SER A 26 7.01 -8.73 -0.29
C SER A 26 7.94 -7.58 -0.65
N THR A 27 7.80 -6.40 -0.01
CA THR A 27 8.62 -5.22 -0.30
C THR A 27 9.51 -4.82 0.88
N THR A 28 9.09 -3.82 1.65
CA THR A 28 9.86 -3.15 2.71
C THR A 28 10.30 -4.08 3.83
N HIS A 29 9.53 -5.14 4.10
CA HIS A 29 9.78 -6.11 5.17
C HIS A 29 10.09 -7.51 4.64
N SER A 30 10.40 -7.64 3.35
CA SER A 30 10.71 -8.93 2.71
C SER A 30 11.86 -9.70 3.37
N ARG A 31 12.83 -8.98 3.97
CA ARG A 31 13.99 -9.57 4.67
C ARG A 31 13.75 -9.87 6.15
N VAL A 32 12.61 -9.44 6.70
CA VAL A 32 12.23 -9.77 8.08
C VAL A 32 11.68 -11.20 8.11
N THR A 33 12.02 -11.99 9.12
CA THR A 33 11.50 -13.37 9.22
C THR A 33 9.98 -13.39 9.34
N ALA A 34 9.34 -14.49 8.91
CA ALA A 34 7.89 -14.62 8.97
C ALA A 34 7.36 -14.45 10.39
N GLU A 35 8.05 -15.00 11.38
CA GLU A 35 7.69 -14.92 12.80
C GLU A 35 7.77 -13.48 13.31
N ALA A 36 8.83 -12.75 12.97
CA ALA A 36 8.99 -11.36 13.38
C ALA A 36 7.99 -10.42 12.68
N ARG A 37 7.66 -10.68 11.41
CA ARG A 37 6.58 -9.97 10.71
C ARG A 37 5.23 -10.20 11.38
N ALA A 38 4.89 -11.46 11.67
CA ALA A 38 3.65 -11.81 12.34
C ALA A 38 3.55 -11.16 13.73
N ALA A 39 4.64 -11.16 14.51
CA ALA A 39 4.70 -10.49 15.81
C ALA A 39 4.51 -8.96 15.72
N ALA A 40 4.93 -8.34 14.60
CA ALA A 40 4.72 -6.92 14.32
C ALA A 40 3.36 -6.60 13.67
N GLY A 41 2.49 -7.60 13.49
CA GLY A 41 1.18 -7.44 12.82
C GLY A 41 1.26 -7.31 11.29
N ILE A 42 2.41 -7.64 10.68
CA ILE A 42 2.59 -7.64 9.23
C ILE A 42 2.20 -9.02 8.70
N THR A 43 0.99 -9.12 8.15
CA THR A 43 0.47 -10.33 7.51
C THR A 43 0.78 -10.32 6.01
N ASP A 44 0.73 -11.50 5.37
CA ASP A 44 0.89 -11.64 3.91
C ASP A 44 -0.29 -11.06 3.11
N GLY A 45 -1.36 -10.60 3.78
CA GLY A 45 -2.48 -9.88 3.17
C GLY A 45 -2.45 -8.37 3.43
N LEU A 46 -1.44 -7.87 4.18
CA LEU A 46 -1.40 -6.47 4.56
C LEU A 46 -1.06 -5.59 3.36
N VAL A 47 -1.94 -4.63 3.06
CA VAL A 47 -1.68 -3.54 2.11
C VAL A 47 -1.50 -2.26 2.91
N ARG A 48 -0.40 -1.53 2.65
CA ARG A 48 -0.12 -0.24 3.28
C ARG A 48 -0.34 0.86 2.26
N ILE A 49 -1.13 1.87 2.63
CA ILE A 49 -1.32 3.09 1.85
C ILE A 49 -0.72 4.27 2.62
N ALA A 50 0.10 5.07 1.96
CA ALA A 50 0.49 6.39 2.42
C ALA A 50 -0.35 7.42 1.67
N VAL A 51 -1.20 8.16 2.38
CA VAL A 51 -2.11 9.14 1.77
C VAL A 51 -1.35 10.43 1.53
N GLY A 52 -1.35 10.87 0.26
CA GLY A 52 -0.80 12.14 -0.20
C GLY A 52 -1.80 13.29 -0.08
N LEU A 53 -1.70 14.25 -1.00
CA LEU A 53 -2.45 15.52 -1.00
C LEU A 53 -3.43 15.63 -2.17
N GLU A 54 -3.72 14.53 -2.87
CA GLU A 54 -4.71 14.50 -3.95
C GLU A 54 -6.13 14.79 -3.44
N HIS A 55 -7.03 15.11 -4.38
CA HIS A 55 -8.43 15.30 -4.05
C HIS A 55 -9.06 13.99 -3.54
N VAL A 56 -9.79 14.07 -2.43
CA VAL A 56 -10.30 12.90 -1.71
C VAL A 56 -11.21 12.00 -2.57
N GLU A 57 -11.99 12.59 -3.48
CA GLU A 57 -12.87 11.80 -4.35
C GLU A 57 -12.09 11.02 -5.43
N ASP A 58 -10.95 11.54 -5.88
CA ASP A 58 -10.11 10.84 -6.84
C ASP A 58 -9.43 9.63 -6.17
N LEU A 59 -9.00 9.79 -4.92
CA LEU A 59 -8.45 8.68 -4.12
C LEU A 59 -9.49 7.59 -3.85
N LYS A 60 -10.73 7.97 -3.52
CA LYS A 60 -11.83 7.01 -3.34
C LYS A 60 -12.14 6.26 -4.64
N ALA A 61 -12.20 6.98 -5.76
CA ALA A 61 -12.45 6.39 -7.07
C ALA A 61 -11.36 5.37 -7.45
N ASP A 62 -10.09 5.71 -7.21
CA ASP A 62 -8.96 4.82 -7.48
C ASP A 62 -8.98 3.58 -6.57
N LEU A 63 -9.28 3.74 -5.27
CA LEU A 63 -9.37 2.62 -4.33
C LEU A 63 -10.57 1.70 -4.61
N ALA A 64 -11.65 2.21 -5.19
CA ALA A 64 -12.79 1.39 -5.59
C ALA A 64 -12.43 0.34 -6.67
N LEU A 65 -11.34 0.56 -7.43
CA LEU A 65 -10.81 -0.40 -8.40
C LEU A 65 -10.28 -1.68 -7.73
N LEU A 66 -9.94 -1.64 -6.44
CA LEU A 66 -9.43 -2.80 -5.69
C LEU A 66 -10.53 -3.79 -5.30
N ALA A 67 -11.81 -3.40 -5.35
CA ALA A 67 -12.95 -4.25 -4.99
C ALA A 67 -13.48 -5.07 -6.19
N GLN A 68 -12.84 -4.96 -7.35
CA GLN A 68 -13.18 -5.67 -8.59
C GLN A 68 -12.25 -6.87 -8.80
#